data_AF-A0ABC9R9Q2-F1
#
_entry.id   AF-A0ABC9R9Q2-F1
#
_cell.length_a   1.000
_cell.length_b   1.000
_cell.length_c   1.000
_cell.angle_alpha   90.00
_cell.angle_beta   90.00
_cell.angle_gamma   90.00
#
_symmetry.space_group_name_H-M   'P 1'
#
loop_
_entity.id
_entity.type
_entity.pdbx_description
1 polymer ?
#
loop_
_entity_poly.entity_id
_entity_poly.type
_entity_poly.pdbx_seq_one_letter_code
_entity_poly.pdbx_strand_id
1 'polypeptide(L)'
;MKRRKKSGEKIQMNRFTFPLCYGSEAPSYYYEVAAHERKGRFHLTSDLCVMDDEHYFIRGCLEIPIIDYHEIFIWTVWVSLSKESYDKVLEEWDERGREHSDPHFGWLSVEIPVYPETLNLKTNVHIREVGMAPYVELEPTDHPLAIEQRNGITLERVKEIQEIIQRYN
;
A
#
# COMPACT_ATOMS: atom_id res chain seq x y z
N MET A 1 -58.05 19.93 15.33
CA MET A 1 -56.85 19.32 15.94
C MET A 1 -55.82 19.07 14.86
N LYS A 2 -54.67 19.77 14.93
CA LYS A 2 -53.56 19.68 13.98
C LYS A 2 -52.71 18.43 14.30
N ARG A 3 -52.46 17.56 13.33
CA ARG A 3 -51.31 16.63 13.34
C ARG A 3 -50.47 16.88 12.10
N ARG A 4 -49.43 17.70 12.27
CA ARG A 4 -48.34 17.87 11.30
C ARG A 4 -47.54 16.57 11.29
N LYS A 5 -47.54 15.84 10.17
CA LYS A 5 -46.54 14.81 9.88
C LYS A 5 -45.20 15.55 9.77
N LYS A 6 -44.27 15.33 10.71
CA LYS A 6 -42.87 15.69 10.51
C LYS A 6 -42.34 14.73 9.44
N SER A 7 -42.08 15.27 8.26
CA SER A 7 -41.23 14.65 7.25
C SER A 7 -39.89 14.35 7.89
N GLY A 8 -39.51 13.07 7.93
CA GLY A 8 -38.14 12.69 8.22
C GLY A 8 -37.25 13.36 7.18
N GLU A 9 -36.37 14.25 7.63
CA GLU A 9 -35.26 14.72 6.83
C GLU A 9 -34.49 13.47 6.40
N LYS A 10 -34.56 13.15 5.10
CA LYS A 10 -33.63 12.22 4.49
C LYS A 10 -32.26 12.85 4.67
N ILE A 11 -31.48 12.33 5.60
CA ILE A 11 -30.04 12.60 5.68
C ILE A 11 -29.50 12.15 4.33
N GLN A 12 -29.25 13.12 3.48
CA GLN A 12 -28.65 12.91 2.18
C GLN A 12 -27.20 12.52 2.48
N MET A 13 -26.96 11.22 2.63
CA MET A 13 -25.62 10.64 2.60
C MET A 13 -25.02 11.00 1.24
N ASN A 14 -24.39 12.16 1.16
CA ASN A 14 -23.43 12.45 0.11
C ASN A 14 -22.33 11.39 0.26
N ARG A 15 -22.44 10.32 -0.52
CA ARG A 15 -21.31 9.44 -0.82
C ARG A 15 -20.33 10.28 -1.62
N PHE A 16 -19.45 11.00 -0.94
CA PHE A 16 -18.23 11.47 -1.55
C PHE A 16 -17.38 10.22 -1.80
N THR A 17 -17.46 9.65 -3.00
CA THR A 17 -16.66 8.49 -3.38
C THR A 17 -15.27 8.98 -3.77
N PHE A 18 -14.40 9.16 -2.78
CA PHE A 18 -12.99 9.37 -3.02
C PHE A 18 -12.28 8.01 -3.11
N PRO A 19 -11.22 7.86 -3.94
CA PRO A 19 -10.43 6.63 -3.96
C PRO A 19 -9.86 6.36 -2.57
N LEU A 20 -9.89 5.10 -2.14
CA LEU A 20 -9.26 4.65 -0.89
C LEU A 20 -8.02 3.82 -1.15
N CYS A 21 -7.56 3.75 -2.40
CA CYS A 21 -6.41 2.98 -2.81
C CYS A 21 -5.55 3.83 -3.73
N TYR A 22 -4.29 3.97 -3.37
CA TYR A 22 -3.29 4.76 -4.09
C TYR A 22 -1.97 4.01 -4.11
N GLY A 23 -1.08 4.32 -5.05
CA GLY A 23 0.25 3.74 -5.05
C GLY A 23 1.05 4.05 -6.30
N SER A 24 2.23 3.47 -6.36
CA SER A 24 3.16 3.60 -7.49
C SER A 24 3.13 2.36 -8.36
N GLU A 25 3.20 2.55 -9.68
CA GLU A 25 3.22 1.45 -10.66
C GLU A 25 4.54 0.67 -10.63
N ALA A 26 5.60 1.23 -10.06
CA ALA A 26 6.92 0.61 -9.93
C ALA A 26 7.64 1.07 -8.63
N PRO A 27 8.70 0.38 -8.19
CA PRO A 27 9.59 0.88 -7.13
C PRO A 27 10.20 2.24 -7.50
N SER A 28 10.51 3.11 -6.53
CA SER A 28 11.09 4.44 -6.78
C SER A 28 12.35 4.37 -7.66
N TYR A 29 13.20 3.36 -7.43
CA TYR A 29 14.41 3.08 -8.21
C TYR A 29 14.17 2.97 -9.73
N TYR A 30 12.98 2.54 -10.15
CA TYR A 30 12.60 2.48 -11.57
C TYR A 30 12.59 3.86 -12.23
N TYR A 31 12.15 4.88 -11.49
CA TYR A 31 12.00 6.24 -12.00
C TYR A 31 13.30 7.04 -12.00
N GLU A 32 14.27 6.65 -11.17
CA GLU A 32 15.63 7.22 -11.14
C GLU A 32 16.44 6.86 -12.39
N VAL A 33 16.11 5.75 -13.05
CA VAL A 33 16.76 5.30 -14.29
C VAL A 33 16.13 5.98 -15.50
N ALA A 34 16.96 6.36 -16.48
CA ALA A 34 16.49 6.98 -17.72
C ALA A 34 15.56 6.03 -18.50
N ALA A 35 14.47 6.55 -19.04
CA ALA A 35 13.40 5.73 -19.63
C ALA A 35 13.87 4.73 -20.71
N HIS A 36 14.90 5.07 -21.49
CA HIS A 36 15.46 4.21 -22.53
C HIS A 36 16.31 3.05 -21.99
N GLU A 37 16.82 3.14 -20.76
CA GLU A 37 17.62 2.10 -20.11
C GLU A 37 16.75 1.12 -19.32
N ARG A 38 15.55 1.53 -18.90
CA ARG A 38 14.67 0.75 -18.01
C ARG A 38 14.38 -0.65 -18.52
N LYS A 39 14.13 -0.83 -19.82
CA LYS A 39 13.85 -2.15 -20.41
C LYS A 39 15.03 -3.12 -20.31
N GLY A 40 16.27 -2.61 -20.27
CA GLY A 40 17.46 -3.43 -20.11
C GLY A 40 17.79 -3.74 -18.66
N ARG A 41 17.37 -2.88 -17.73
CA ARG A 41 17.69 -2.99 -16.30
C ARG A 41 16.58 -3.61 -15.46
N PHE A 42 15.32 -3.51 -15.89
CA PHE A 42 14.17 -3.95 -15.10
C PHE A 42 13.33 -5.00 -15.82
N HIS A 43 12.98 -6.05 -15.09
CA HIS A 43 11.87 -6.92 -15.40
C HIS A 43 10.71 -6.59 -14.46
N LEU A 44 9.77 -5.77 -14.91
CA LEU A 44 8.61 -5.30 -14.13
C LEU A 44 7.32 -5.98 -14.61
N THR A 45 6.57 -6.56 -13.68
CA THR A 45 5.22 -7.09 -13.87
C THR A 45 4.22 -6.34 -12.95
N SER A 46 2.97 -6.80 -12.86
CA SER A 46 1.98 -6.23 -11.94
C SER A 46 2.36 -6.36 -10.47
N ASP A 47 3.07 -7.44 -10.11
CA ASP A 47 3.29 -7.87 -8.73
C ASP A 47 4.77 -8.03 -8.36
N LEU A 48 5.64 -8.13 -9.36
CA LEU A 48 7.06 -8.44 -9.19
C LEU A 48 7.91 -7.45 -9.99
N CYS A 49 9.08 -7.13 -9.46
CA CYS A 49 10.08 -6.36 -10.16
C CYS A 49 11.47 -6.87 -9.83
N VAL A 50 12.31 -7.05 -10.86
CA VAL A 50 13.73 -7.37 -10.69
C VAL A 50 14.54 -6.29 -11.38
N MET A 51 15.53 -5.73 -10.67
CA MET A 51 16.47 -4.73 -11.18
C MET A 51 17.87 -5.33 -11.25
N ASP A 52 18.48 -5.25 -12.44
CA ASP A 52 19.84 -5.70 -12.76
C ASP A 52 20.14 -7.15 -12.33
N ASP A 53 19.11 -8.01 -12.26
CA ASP A 53 19.17 -9.39 -11.74
C ASP A 53 19.68 -9.52 -10.29
N GLU A 54 19.82 -8.41 -9.55
CA GLU A 54 20.42 -8.34 -8.22
C GLU A 54 19.46 -7.86 -7.13
N HIS A 55 18.48 -7.04 -7.49
CA HIS A 55 17.50 -6.48 -6.55
C HIS A 55 16.10 -6.95 -6.88
N TYR A 56 15.41 -7.47 -5.87
CA TYR A 56 14.13 -8.14 -6.03
C TYR A 56 13.06 -7.41 -5.23
N PHE A 57 11.96 -7.08 -5.88
CA PHE A 57 10.86 -6.33 -5.30
C PHE A 57 9.55 -7.06 -5.50
N ILE A 58 8.69 -6.98 -4.49
CA ILE A 58 7.32 -7.46 -4.53
C ILE A 58 6.37 -6.31 -4.24
N ARG A 59 5.23 -6.29 -4.94
CA ARG A 59 4.14 -5.37 -4.68
C ARG A 59 3.26 -5.91 -3.55
N GLY A 60 2.84 -5.04 -2.65
CA GLY A 60 1.93 -5.40 -1.56
C GLY A 60 1.04 -4.24 -1.13
N CYS A 61 0.16 -4.53 -0.18
CA CYS A 61 -0.80 -3.58 0.37
C CYS A 61 -0.38 -3.18 1.80
N LEU A 62 -0.14 -1.89 2.01
CA LEU A 62 -0.06 -1.28 3.32
C LEU A 62 -1.45 -0.72 3.65
N GLU A 63 -2.14 -1.41 4.56
CA GLU A 63 -3.54 -1.13 4.93
C GLU A 63 -3.61 -0.29 6.20
N ILE A 64 -4.41 0.78 6.15
CA ILE A 64 -4.62 1.74 7.23
C ILE A 64 -6.13 1.81 7.54
N PRO A 65 -6.59 1.41 8.74
CA PRO A 65 -8.00 1.48 9.10
C PRO A 65 -8.55 2.91 9.12
N ILE A 66 -9.75 3.13 8.59
CA ILE A 66 -10.47 4.41 8.72
C ILE A 66 -11.44 4.31 9.90
N ILE A 67 -11.00 4.75 11.08
CA ILE A 67 -11.61 4.43 12.37
C ILE A 67 -13.02 4.99 12.55
N ASP A 68 -13.38 6.06 11.83
CA ASP A 68 -14.69 6.71 11.86
C ASP A 68 -15.58 6.40 10.64
N TYR A 69 -15.13 5.50 9.74
CA TYR A 69 -15.82 5.20 8.49
C TYR A 69 -15.93 3.69 8.15
N HIS A 70 -15.40 2.79 8.97
CA HIS A 70 -15.48 1.32 8.81
C HIS A 70 -14.97 0.81 7.45
N GLU A 71 -14.04 1.54 6.84
CA GLU A 71 -13.38 1.21 5.56
C GLU A 71 -11.86 1.17 5.78
N ILE A 72 -11.11 0.66 4.80
CA ILE A 72 -9.65 0.60 4.84
C ILE A 72 -9.10 1.51 3.75
N PHE A 73 -8.14 2.37 4.13
CA PHE A 73 -7.31 3.10 3.21
C PHE A 73 -6.08 2.26 2.86
N ILE A 74 -5.70 2.17 1.59
CA ILE A 74 -4.65 1.28 1.08
C ILE A 74 -3.60 2.10 0.33
N TRP A 75 -2.34 1.89 0.69
CA TRP A 75 -1.21 2.17 -0.18
C TRP A 75 -0.75 0.87 -0.86
N THR A 76 -0.82 0.78 -2.18
CA THR A 76 -0.12 -0.27 -2.93
C THR A 76 1.34 0.14 -3.09
N VAL A 77 2.21 -0.58 -2.42
CA VAL A 77 3.62 -0.24 -2.27
C VAL A 77 4.52 -1.33 -2.86
N TRP A 78 5.77 -0.98 -3.11
CA TRP A 78 6.82 -1.94 -3.47
C TRP A 78 7.78 -2.11 -2.30
N VAL A 79 8.18 -3.34 -2.03
CA VAL A 79 9.11 -3.70 -0.96
C VAL A 79 10.23 -4.53 -1.56
N SER A 80 11.48 -4.21 -1.24
CA SER A 80 12.63 -5.05 -1.61
C SER A 80 12.80 -6.20 -0.62
N LEU A 81 13.09 -7.38 -1.16
CA LEU A 81 13.40 -8.58 -0.39
C LEU A 81 14.84 -9.02 -0.67
N SER A 82 15.40 -9.81 0.24
CA SER A 82 16.59 -10.58 -0.08
C SER A 82 16.28 -11.59 -1.19
N LYS A 83 17.30 -12.01 -1.94
CA LYS A 83 17.14 -13.06 -2.95
C LYS A 83 16.49 -14.32 -2.37
N GLU A 84 16.95 -14.76 -1.21
CA GLU A 84 16.42 -15.96 -0.55
C GLU A 84 14.93 -15.84 -0.21
N SER A 85 14.51 -14.70 0.35
CA SER A 85 13.09 -14.47 0.65
C SER A 85 12.26 -14.37 -0.62
N TYR A 86 12.77 -13.68 -1.64
CA TYR A 86 12.08 -13.55 -2.92
C TYR A 86 11.88 -14.91 -3.61
N ASP A 87 12.93 -15.73 -3.67
CA ASP A 87 12.87 -17.06 -4.27
C ASP A 87 11.85 -17.95 -3.52
N LYS A 88 11.84 -17.95 -2.19
CA LYS A 88 10.83 -18.68 -1.38
C LYS A 88 9.40 -18.24 -1.70
N VAL A 89 9.16 -16.93 -1.79
CA VAL A 89 7.83 -16.40 -2.11
C VAL A 89 7.37 -16.83 -3.50
N LEU A 90 8.29 -16.96 -4.46
CA LEU A 90 7.99 -17.43 -5.82
C LEU A 90 7.76 -18.94 -5.90
N GLU A 91 8.53 -19.74 -5.16
CA GLU A 91 8.34 -21.19 -5.08
C GLU A 91 6.92 -21.54 -4.59
N GLU A 92 6.42 -20.77 -3.62
CA GLU A 92 5.11 -20.98 -2.99
C GLU A 92 3.98 -20.14 -3.63
N TRP A 93 4.22 -19.46 -4.76
CA TRP A 93 3.34 -18.40 -5.28
C TRP A 93 1.88 -18.84 -5.49
N ASP A 94 1.71 -20.01 -6.12
CA ASP A 94 0.41 -20.62 -6.41
C ASP A 94 0.09 -21.80 -5.47
N GLU A 95 0.90 -21.99 -4.42
CA GLU A 95 0.70 -23.06 -3.46
C GLU A 95 -0.37 -22.68 -2.44
N ARG A 96 -1.35 -23.59 -2.27
CA ARG A 96 -2.37 -23.43 -1.23
C ARG A 96 -1.72 -23.58 0.14
N GLY A 97 -1.99 -22.65 1.05
CA GLY A 97 -1.39 -22.64 2.39
C GLY A 97 -0.15 -21.75 2.49
N ARG A 98 0.25 -21.06 1.41
CA ARG A 98 1.35 -20.07 1.41
C ARG A 98 1.18 -18.96 2.46
N GLU A 99 -0.06 -18.69 2.87
CA GLU A 99 -0.40 -17.76 3.96
C GLU A 99 0.08 -18.21 5.35
N HIS A 100 0.57 -19.45 5.49
CA HIS A 100 1.16 -19.96 6.72
C HIS A 100 2.68 -19.80 6.80
N SER A 101 3.31 -19.22 5.76
CA SER A 101 4.73 -18.88 5.77
C SER A 101 5.04 -17.80 6.81
N ASP A 102 6.26 -17.84 7.36
CA ASP A 102 6.74 -16.78 8.23
C ASP A 102 6.87 -15.46 7.45
N PRO A 103 6.62 -14.30 8.07
CA PRO A 103 6.77 -13.01 7.39
C PRO A 103 8.21 -12.78 6.91
N HIS A 104 8.34 -12.18 5.72
CA HIS A 104 9.63 -11.85 5.14
C HIS A 104 10.03 -10.42 5.47
N PHE A 105 11.19 -10.23 6.07
CA PHE A 105 11.76 -8.89 6.22
C PHE A 105 12.02 -8.24 4.85
N GLY A 106 11.74 -6.94 4.76
CA GLY A 106 12.01 -6.15 3.56
C GLY A 106 12.17 -4.65 3.84
N TRP A 107 12.46 -3.91 2.78
CA TRP A 107 12.59 -2.45 2.81
C TRP A 107 11.60 -1.78 1.88
N LEU A 108 10.79 -0.87 2.41
CA LEU A 108 9.86 -0.06 1.64
C LEU A 108 10.63 0.70 0.54
N SER A 109 10.21 0.51 -0.70
CA SER A 109 10.94 0.95 -1.90
C SER A 109 10.10 1.91 -2.73
N VAL A 110 9.24 2.69 -2.07
CA VAL A 110 8.41 3.74 -2.67
C VAL A 110 8.45 5.00 -1.81
N GLU A 111 8.40 6.14 -2.46
CA GLU A 111 8.12 7.44 -1.83
C GLU A 111 6.62 7.66 -1.74
N ILE A 112 6.14 8.13 -0.58
CA ILE A 112 4.73 8.46 -0.37
C ILE A 112 4.61 9.95 -0.01
N PRO A 113 4.17 10.83 -0.95
CA PRO A 113 4.30 12.29 -0.84
C PRO A 113 3.63 12.97 0.38
N VAL A 114 2.75 12.27 1.10
CA VAL A 114 2.04 12.81 2.27
C VAL A 114 2.76 12.58 3.60
N TYR A 115 3.87 11.85 3.58
CA TYR A 115 4.70 11.52 4.73
C TYR A 115 6.12 12.08 4.58
N PRO A 116 6.89 12.15 5.69
CA PRO A 116 8.36 12.23 5.60
C PRO A 116 8.93 11.05 4.80
N GLU A 117 10.23 11.10 4.52
CA GLU A 117 10.96 10.08 3.76
C GLU A 117 10.52 8.65 4.12
N THR A 118 9.97 7.94 3.14
CA THR A 118 9.45 6.58 3.31
C THR A 118 10.37 5.51 2.72
N LEU A 119 11.35 5.89 1.90
CA LEU A 119 12.31 4.94 1.38
C LEU A 119 13.10 4.29 2.51
N ASN A 120 13.29 2.99 2.39
CA ASN A 120 14.02 2.16 3.34
C ASN A 120 13.43 2.11 4.75
N LEU A 121 12.13 2.40 4.91
CA LEU A 121 11.42 1.97 6.11
C LEU A 121 11.39 0.44 6.15
N LYS A 122 11.67 -0.11 7.33
CA LYS A 122 11.69 -1.56 7.55
C LYS A 122 10.28 -2.11 7.59
N THR A 123 10.09 -3.26 6.96
CA THR A 123 8.79 -3.93 6.85
C THR A 123 8.89 -5.42 7.14
N ASN A 124 7.78 -5.99 7.61
CA ASN A 124 7.48 -7.41 7.51
C ASN A 124 6.42 -7.61 6.40
N VAL A 125 6.73 -8.46 5.42
CA VAL A 125 5.83 -8.82 4.32
C VAL A 125 5.16 -10.14 4.66
N HIS A 126 3.86 -10.09 4.86
CA HIS A 126 3.03 -11.25 5.19
C HIS A 126 2.36 -11.76 3.91
N ILE A 127 2.70 -12.99 3.52
CA ILE A 127 2.07 -13.65 2.38
C ILE A 127 0.62 -14.00 2.74
N ARG A 128 -0.28 -13.81 1.79
CA ARG A 128 -1.71 -14.09 1.94
C ARG A 128 -2.14 -15.24 1.02
N GLU A 129 -3.40 -15.63 1.15
CA GLU A 129 -4.00 -16.66 0.31
C GLU A 129 -3.75 -16.39 -1.18
N VAL A 130 -3.69 -17.46 -1.98
CA VAL A 130 -3.49 -17.37 -3.44
C VAL A 130 -4.49 -16.39 -4.06
N GLY A 131 -3.98 -15.46 -4.86
CA GLY A 131 -4.76 -14.40 -5.51
C GLY A 131 -4.91 -13.12 -4.69
N MET A 132 -4.40 -13.07 -3.46
CA MET A 132 -4.32 -11.84 -2.67
C MET A 132 -2.92 -11.25 -2.70
N ALA A 133 -2.84 -9.92 -2.82
CA ALA A 133 -1.58 -9.20 -2.66
C ALA A 133 -1.06 -9.36 -1.21
N PRO A 134 0.26 -9.49 -0.99
CA PRO A 134 0.85 -9.52 0.34
C PRO A 134 0.47 -8.31 1.20
N TYR A 135 0.39 -8.51 2.50
CA TYR A 135 0.27 -7.41 3.47
C TYR A 135 1.65 -6.90 3.86
N VAL A 136 1.82 -5.58 3.81
CA VAL A 136 3.06 -4.92 4.19
C VAL A 136 2.86 -4.25 5.54
N GLU A 137 3.48 -4.79 6.57
CA GLU A 137 3.50 -4.23 7.92
C GLU A 137 4.79 -3.45 8.14
N LEU A 138 4.70 -2.19 8.58
CA LEU A 138 5.89 -1.41 8.97
C LEU A 138 6.34 -1.80 10.39
N GLU A 139 7.65 -1.75 10.63
CA GLU A 139 8.15 -1.79 12.00
C GLU A 139 7.52 -0.67 12.85
N PRO A 140 7.19 -0.93 14.13
CA PRO A 140 6.44 -0.02 14.99
C PRO A 140 7.30 1.14 15.52
N THR A 141 7.77 1.99 14.61
CA THR A 141 8.56 3.19 14.87
C THR A 141 7.68 4.42 15.11
N ASP A 142 8.31 5.57 15.40
CA ASP A 142 7.64 6.87 15.50
C ASP A 142 7.40 7.54 14.13
N HIS A 143 7.69 6.84 13.03
CA HIS A 143 7.41 7.38 11.70
C HIS A 143 5.89 7.56 11.51
N PRO A 144 5.39 8.72 11.01
CA PRO A 144 3.96 8.99 10.93
C PRO A 144 3.15 7.94 10.17
N LEU A 145 3.68 7.40 9.07
CA LEU A 145 3.04 6.30 8.33
C LEU A 145 2.89 5.02 9.17
N ALA A 146 3.90 4.67 9.99
CA ALA A 146 3.84 3.50 10.87
C ALA A 146 2.84 3.70 12.02
N ILE A 147 2.79 4.93 12.57
CA ILE A 147 1.79 5.31 13.57
C ILE A 147 0.38 5.22 12.99
N GLU A 148 0.15 5.79 11.81
CA GLU A 148 -1.15 5.77 11.13
C GLU A 148 -1.56 4.33 10.77
N GLN A 149 -0.65 3.50 10.25
CA GLN A 149 -0.93 2.08 9.98
C GLN A 149 -1.45 1.34 11.23
N ARG A 150 -0.81 1.55 12.37
CA ARG A 150 -1.16 0.88 13.64
C ARG A 150 -2.43 1.44 14.27
N ASN A 151 -2.60 2.75 14.26
CA ASN A 151 -3.66 3.43 15.02
C ASN A 151 -4.90 3.75 14.18
N GLY A 152 -4.77 3.65 12.85
CA GLY A 152 -5.75 4.11 11.88
C GLY A 152 -5.76 5.63 11.71
N ILE A 153 -6.57 6.08 10.75
CA ILE A 153 -6.80 7.48 10.39
C ILE A 153 -8.29 7.79 10.37
N THR A 154 -8.64 9.07 10.39
CA THR A 154 -10.03 9.52 10.19
C THR A 154 -10.34 9.75 8.72
N LEU A 155 -11.63 9.81 8.37
CA LEU A 155 -12.06 10.20 7.03
C LEU A 155 -11.62 11.63 6.67
N GLU A 156 -11.47 12.51 7.67
CA GLU A 156 -10.89 13.84 7.47
C GLU A 156 -9.44 13.76 7.00
N ARG A 157 -8.62 12.92 7.65
CA ARG A 157 -7.23 12.67 7.22
C ARG A 157 -7.15 12.10 5.80
N VAL A 158 -8.08 11.22 5.42
CA VAL A 158 -8.16 10.72 4.03
C VAL A 158 -8.38 11.85 3.02
N LYS A 159 -9.24 12.83 3.34
CA LYS A 159 -9.47 13.99 2.47
C LYS A 159 -8.23 14.86 2.34
N GLU A 160 -7.50 15.09 3.44
CA GLU A 160 -6.22 15.81 3.41
C GLU A 160 -5.21 15.11 2.49
N ILE A 161 -5.07 13.79 2.64
CA ILE A 161 -4.19 12.96 1.80
C ILE A 161 -4.54 13.15 0.32
N GLN A 162 -5.82 13.05 -0.02
CA GLN A 162 -6.27 13.22 -1.40
C GLN A 162 -5.98 14.62 -1.95
N GLU A 163 -6.22 15.68 -1.17
CA GLU A 163 -5.92 17.06 -1.59
C GLU A 163 -4.43 17.24 -1.87
N ILE A 164 -3.56 16.58 -1.10
CA ILE A 164 -2.12 16.60 -1.33
C ILE A 164 -1.78 15.86 -2.62
N ILE A 165 -2.26 14.62 -2.80
CA ILE A 165 -1.98 13.81 -4.00
C ILE A 165 -2.42 14.55 -5.28
N GLN A 166 -3.59 15.19 -5.27
CA GLN A 166 -4.09 15.96 -6.42
C GLN A 166 -3.22 17.16 -6.80
N ARG A 167 -2.40 17.68 -5.89
CA ARG A 167 -1.44 18.76 -6.19
C ARG A 167 -0.14 18.27 -6.80
N TYR A 168 0.18 16.98 -6.65
CA TYR A 168 1.40 16.36 -7.18
C TYR A 168 1.20 15.68 -8.54
N ASN A 169 -0.05 15.49 -8.97
CA ASN A 169 -0.42 15.00 -10.31
C ASN A 169 -0.76 16.14 -11.26
#